data_AF-A0A1Y1VQ25-F1
#
_entry.id   AF-A0A1Y1VQ25-F1
#
_cell.length_a   1.000
_cell.length_b   1.000
_cell.length_c   1.000
_cell.angle_alpha   90.00
_cell.angle_beta   90.00
_cell.angle_gamma   90.00
#
_symmetry.space_group_name_H-M   'P 1'
#
loop_
_entity.id
_entity.type
_entity.pdbx_description
1 polymer ?
#
loop_
_entity_poly.entity_id
_entity_poly.type
_entity_poly.pdbx_seq_one_letter_code
_entity_poly.pdbx_strand_id
1 'polypeptide(L)'
;MDIEKEKNTTQFFKELKSDSCDFDLLYNLSLKGIYLYEPLFRYKNVKYHEYVIDISLMNNQYFKIYNDKQYERFIHLYKKYDDKHYERFFHLYKKNDDNSKGFTLLLLNEYIVNKLVNDNINYDVLKYLDDYSNLPLYYLLKYNHISYKILDFFKSDDLPYDLIIYMVFVEMFYFKENINIININKYIGKFYFSYRIKSYFDRDIKALEYIISNVINNFENDYCFRDFRIKPYYPINLLNKYSLIIYKPNVFYFKHPDENIEKLFNSICGDELLYLLQDKTSIEDKYKLFNYYFEKYNFPKDLSNFEIINEDEYNLIKDKIKKDREDTAYFKKDDLWFGNKDLFNINHNLTKTFHLFPNTYYYSYEEVDTFATTFATNYLNDIELPKMLKNPDYIIYKSEIDSLEDNYFNNMMIRCCIIGCLMYNNESKFIISILIELTKEYLPLTYDPQENTLCFEHTENDCKQDWEEEWPEEYNELFYSTIRSTSNKKFNNLFKVKYY
;
A
#
# COMPACT_ATOMS: atom_id res chain seq x y z
N MET A 1 23.79 2.73 -24.06
CA MET A 1 24.16 1.98 -22.85
C MET A 1 24.93 2.90 -21.92
N ASP A 2 24.44 3.08 -20.69
CA ASP A 2 25.00 4.01 -19.71
C ASP A 2 26.20 3.41 -18.96
N ILE A 3 27.38 3.47 -19.61
CA ILE A 3 28.66 2.99 -19.07
C ILE A 3 29.02 3.68 -17.74
N GLU A 4 28.61 4.94 -17.57
CA GLU A 4 28.91 5.70 -16.35
C GLU A 4 28.13 5.16 -15.15
N LYS A 5 26.83 4.90 -15.31
CA LYS A 5 25.99 4.34 -14.25
C LYS A 5 26.41 2.92 -13.85
N GLU A 6 26.84 2.09 -14.79
CA GLU A 6 27.38 0.76 -14.48
C GLU A 6 28.71 0.85 -13.70
N LYS A 7 29.58 1.80 -14.07
CA LYS A 7 30.83 2.07 -13.34
C LYS A 7 30.55 2.57 -11.92
N ASN A 8 29.63 3.52 -11.77
CA ASN A 8 29.21 4.05 -10.47
C ASN A 8 28.59 2.94 -9.61
N THR A 9 27.75 2.08 -10.18
CA THR A 9 27.17 0.92 -9.49
C THR A 9 28.25 -0.04 -9.00
N THR A 10 29.24 -0.36 -9.85
CA THR A 10 30.36 -1.22 -9.48
C THR A 10 31.17 -0.62 -8.33
N GLN A 11 31.48 0.67 -8.41
CA GLN A 11 32.21 1.38 -7.36
C GLN A 11 31.40 1.45 -6.06
N PHE A 12 30.08 1.69 -6.15
CA PHE A 12 29.18 1.74 -5.01
C PHE A 12 29.16 0.41 -4.26
N PHE A 13 28.98 -0.72 -4.95
CA PHE A 13 28.99 -2.03 -4.29
C PHE A 13 30.36 -2.46 -3.77
N LYS A 14 31.45 -1.98 -4.38
CA LYS A 14 32.81 -2.17 -3.86
C LYS A 14 32.98 -1.43 -2.53
N GLU A 15 32.55 -0.17 -2.48
CA GLU A 15 32.62 0.65 -1.28
C GLU A 15 31.68 0.15 -0.18
N LEU A 16 30.46 -0.25 -0.55
CA LEU A 16 29.47 -0.79 0.38
C LEU A 16 29.94 -2.06 1.12
N LYS A 17 30.84 -2.82 0.47
CA LYS A 17 31.45 -4.04 1.02
C LYS A 17 32.80 -3.79 1.71
N SER A 18 33.26 -2.54 1.77
CA SER A 18 34.50 -2.18 2.45
C SER A 18 34.31 -2.19 3.98
N ASP A 19 35.39 -2.47 4.72
CA ASP A 19 35.38 -2.45 6.18
C ASP A 19 35.29 -1.01 6.73
N SER A 20 35.84 -0.04 5.99
CA SER A 20 35.85 1.40 6.32
C SER A 20 35.01 2.17 5.30
N CYS A 21 33.69 1.96 5.35
CA CYS A 21 32.77 2.52 4.38
C CYS A 21 32.70 4.05 4.44
N ASP A 22 32.99 4.71 3.32
CA ASP A 22 32.82 6.16 3.14
C ASP A 22 31.39 6.48 2.68
N PHE A 23 30.59 7.03 3.59
CA PHE A 23 29.19 7.40 3.31
C PHE A 23 29.05 8.57 2.34
N ASP A 24 29.98 9.53 2.36
CA ASP A 24 29.93 10.66 1.44
C ASP A 24 30.19 10.17 0.02
N LEU A 25 31.11 9.21 -0.15
CA LEU A 25 31.33 8.56 -1.42
C LEU A 25 30.07 7.80 -1.89
N LEU A 26 29.44 7.00 -1.03
CA LEU A 26 28.21 6.27 -1.38
C LEU A 26 27.07 7.22 -1.79
N TYR A 27 26.87 8.30 -1.04
CA TYR A 27 25.85 9.31 -1.34
C TYR A 27 26.14 10.02 -2.67
N ASN A 28 27.39 10.45 -2.90
CA ASN A 28 27.80 11.10 -4.14
C ASN A 28 27.69 10.19 -5.36
N LEU A 29 28.00 8.90 -5.23
CA LEU A 29 27.77 7.91 -6.30
C LEU A 29 26.28 7.76 -6.60
N SER A 30 25.44 7.73 -5.56
CA SER A 30 23.99 7.65 -5.70
C SER A 30 23.40 8.87 -6.42
N LEU A 31 23.89 10.08 -6.12
CA LEU A 31 23.53 11.32 -6.83
C LEU A 31 23.88 11.28 -8.32
N LYS A 32 25.00 10.64 -8.67
CA LYS A 32 25.42 10.43 -10.06
C LYS A 32 24.67 9.30 -10.77
N GLY A 33 23.79 8.60 -10.05
CA GLY A 33 23.00 7.48 -10.56
C GLY A 33 23.71 6.14 -10.43
N ILE A 34 23.00 5.17 -9.84
CA ILE A 34 23.41 3.76 -9.72
C ILE A 34 22.21 2.82 -9.95
N TYR A 35 22.49 1.52 -10.05
CA TYR A 35 21.49 0.45 -9.93
C TYR A 35 21.56 -0.15 -8.52
N LEU A 36 20.76 0.34 -7.58
CA LEU A 36 20.71 -0.22 -6.23
C LEU A 36 19.74 -1.40 -6.16
N TYR A 37 20.23 -2.60 -6.45
CA TYR A 37 19.42 -3.82 -6.47
C TYR A 37 19.48 -4.65 -5.17
N GLU A 38 20.15 -4.15 -4.13
CA GLU A 38 20.15 -4.74 -2.79
C GLU A 38 19.77 -3.70 -1.73
N PRO A 39 18.84 -4.00 -0.82
CA PRO A 39 18.52 -3.10 0.28
C PRO A 39 19.69 -2.88 1.24
N LEU A 40 19.96 -1.61 1.57
CA LEU A 40 21.09 -1.22 2.41
C LEU A 40 20.96 -1.71 3.86
N PHE A 41 19.75 -2.00 4.35
CA PHE A 41 19.56 -2.52 5.70
C PHE A 41 20.20 -3.91 5.92
N ARG A 42 20.62 -4.61 4.85
CA ARG A 42 21.35 -5.88 4.93
C ARG A 42 22.83 -5.71 5.28
N TYR A 43 23.37 -4.51 5.15
CA TYR A 43 24.80 -4.22 5.28
C TYR A 43 25.08 -3.61 6.65
N LYS A 44 25.74 -4.37 7.53
CA LYS A 44 25.98 -3.98 8.93
C LYS A 44 26.67 -2.63 9.06
N ASN A 45 27.60 -2.32 8.15
CA ASN A 45 28.42 -1.11 8.18
C ASN A 45 27.61 0.15 7.87
N VAL A 46 26.52 0.03 7.10
CA VAL A 46 25.73 1.20 6.67
C VAL A 46 24.32 1.27 7.23
N LYS A 47 23.72 0.13 7.64
CA LYS A 47 22.28 0.04 7.92
C LYS A 47 21.73 0.99 8.98
N TYR A 48 22.57 1.57 9.83
CA TYR A 48 22.18 2.51 10.88
C TYR A 48 22.43 3.99 10.52
N HIS A 49 23.07 4.28 9.39
CA HIS A 49 23.33 5.65 8.98
C HIS A 49 22.07 6.31 8.42
N GLU A 50 21.91 7.62 8.62
CA GLU A 50 20.73 8.37 8.17
C GLU A 50 20.63 8.45 6.64
N TYR A 51 21.75 8.59 5.94
CA TYR A 51 21.81 8.59 4.46
C TYR A 51 21.34 7.29 3.81
N VAL A 52 21.12 6.21 4.56
CA VAL A 52 20.42 5.03 4.04
C VAL A 52 19.04 5.42 3.51
N ILE A 53 18.33 6.30 4.21
CA ILE A 53 16.98 6.74 3.81
C ILE A 53 17.05 7.48 2.48
N ASP A 54 17.98 8.42 2.37
CA ASP A 54 18.23 9.16 1.13
C ASP A 54 18.56 8.25 -0.04
N ILE A 55 19.59 7.41 0.12
CA ILE A 55 20.10 6.55 -0.95
C ILE A 55 19.02 5.55 -1.39
N SER A 56 18.27 4.98 -0.44
CA SER A 56 17.16 4.08 -0.75
C SER A 56 16.04 4.77 -1.52
N LEU A 57 15.61 5.96 -1.12
CA LEU A 57 14.58 6.71 -1.84
C LEU A 57 15.04 7.14 -3.25
N MET A 58 16.27 7.68 -3.36
CA MET A 58 16.87 8.10 -4.63
C MET A 58 16.97 6.97 -5.65
N ASN A 59 17.21 5.74 -5.17
CA ASN A 59 17.38 4.58 -6.02
C ASN A 59 16.19 3.60 -5.95
N ASN A 60 15.06 4.04 -5.39
CA ASN A 60 13.79 3.30 -5.36
C ASN A 60 13.93 1.89 -4.76
N GLN A 61 14.59 1.79 -3.61
CA GLN A 61 14.89 0.56 -2.89
C GLN A 61 14.23 0.54 -1.50
N TYR A 62 13.86 -0.66 -1.01
CA TYR A 62 13.30 -0.85 0.31
C TYR A 62 14.24 -0.39 1.44
N PHE A 63 13.66 0.15 2.51
CA PHE A 63 14.41 0.56 3.69
C PHE A 63 13.67 0.27 5.00
N LYS A 64 14.44 0.29 6.10
CA LYS A 64 13.98 0.14 7.48
C LYS A 64 14.58 1.27 8.30
N ILE A 65 13.85 1.72 9.32
CA ILE A 65 14.31 2.74 10.27
C ILE A 65 14.66 2.06 11.58
N TYR A 66 15.85 2.32 12.11
CA TYR A 66 16.38 1.66 13.31
C TYR A 66 16.75 2.63 14.44
N ASN A 67 16.83 3.93 14.16
CA ASN A 67 17.24 4.93 15.14
C ASN A 67 16.67 6.32 14.82
N ASP A 68 16.87 7.25 15.76
CA ASP A 68 16.26 8.58 15.72
C ASP A 68 16.78 9.40 14.54
N LYS A 69 18.07 9.29 14.21
CA LYS A 69 18.65 10.02 13.07
C LYS A 69 18.00 9.62 11.75
N GLN A 70 17.78 8.33 11.54
CA GLN A 70 17.06 7.82 10.37
C GLN A 70 15.60 8.29 10.35
N TYR A 71 14.95 8.32 11.51
CA TYR A 71 13.58 8.83 11.63
C TYR A 71 13.48 10.31 11.30
N GLU A 72 14.32 11.14 11.93
CA GLU A 72 14.40 12.59 11.68
C GLU A 72 14.68 12.89 10.21
N ARG A 73 15.59 12.12 9.59
CA ARG A 73 15.87 12.23 8.17
C ARG A 73 14.65 11.87 7.31
N PHE A 74 13.95 10.79 7.64
CA PHE A 74 12.71 10.40 6.97
C PHE A 74 11.63 11.48 7.08
N ILE A 75 11.37 12.02 8.28
CA ILE A 75 10.41 13.12 8.48
C ILE A 75 10.81 14.38 7.71
N HIS A 76 12.10 14.73 7.72
CA HIS A 76 12.60 15.87 6.95
C HIS A 76 12.30 15.71 5.45
N LEU A 77 12.54 14.52 4.89
CA LEU A 77 12.28 14.23 3.49
C LEU A 77 10.76 14.18 3.19
N TYR A 78 9.94 13.67 4.11
CA TYR A 78 8.49 13.68 4.04
C TYR A 78 7.94 15.11 3.92
N LYS A 79 8.29 15.99 4.86
CA LYS A 79 7.78 17.38 4.90
C LYS A 79 8.15 18.13 3.63
N LYS A 80 9.38 17.93 3.16
CA LYS A 80 9.87 18.52 1.92
C LYS A 80 9.04 18.09 0.70
N TYR A 81 8.51 16.87 0.70
CA TYR A 81 7.64 16.36 -0.35
C TYR A 81 6.25 17.00 -0.31
N ASP A 82 5.65 17.14 0.87
CA ASP A 82 4.31 17.75 1.05
C ASP A 82 4.26 19.22 0.59
N ASP A 83 5.37 19.97 0.77
CA ASP A 83 5.49 21.39 0.42
C ASP A 83 5.52 21.73 -1.10
N LYS A 84 5.10 20.82 -2.00
CA LYS A 84 4.94 21.00 -3.47
C LYS A 84 6.17 21.47 -4.28
N HIS A 85 7.35 21.60 -3.69
CA HIS A 85 8.56 22.08 -4.39
C HIS A 85 9.65 21.03 -4.62
N TYR A 86 9.48 19.79 -4.13
CA TYR A 86 10.45 18.70 -4.35
C TYR A 86 10.10 17.78 -5.51
N GLU A 87 9.56 18.43 -6.55
CA GLU A 87 9.35 17.90 -7.87
C GLU A 87 10.62 17.18 -8.39
N ARG A 88 11.84 17.69 -8.18
CA ARG A 88 13.07 17.12 -8.79
C ARG A 88 13.59 15.77 -8.26
N PHE A 89 13.29 15.38 -7.01
CA PHE A 89 13.75 14.08 -6.47
C PHE A 89 12.77 12.93 -6.76
N PHE A 90 11.49 13.25 -6.95
CA PHE A 90 10.44 12.28 -7.28
C PHE A 90 9.96 12.39 -8.75
N HIS A 91 10.36 13.41 -9.53
CA HIS A 91 9.99 13.58 -10.95
C HIS A 91 10.54 12.54 -11.91
N LEU A 92 11.49 11.70 -11.50
CA LEU A 92 11.81 10.51 -12.30
C LEU A 92 10.64 9.51 -12.35
N TYR A 93 9.55 9.76 -11.62
CA TYR A 93 8.39 8.87 -11.49
C TYR A 93 7.05 9.53 -11.86
N LYS A 94 7.03 10.75 -12.42
CA LYS A 94 5.80 11.47 -12.76
C LYS A 94 5.59 11.55 -14.27
N LYS A 95 5.15 10.44 -14.87
CA LYS A 95 4.27 10.41 -16.05
C LYS A 95 3.84 8.97 -16.28
N ASN A 96 2.65 8.67 -15.78
CA ASN A 96 1.90 7.41 -15.86
C ASN A 96 2.00 6.55 -14.57
N ASP A 97 0.95 6.72 -13.76
CA ASP A 97 0.54 5.99 -12.55
C ASP A 97 1.32 6.15 -11.24
N ASP A 98 0.53 6.47 -10.20
CA ASP A 98 0.76 6.36 -8.76
C ASP A 98 1.72 7.37 -8.10
N ASN A 99 1.13 8.46 -7.58
CA ASN A 99 1.76 9.43 -6.68
C ASN A 99 2.10 8.87 -5.27
N SER A 100 1.93 7.55 -5.03
CA SER A 100 2.05 6.85 -3.73
C SER A 100 3.38 6.08 -3.51
N LYS A 101 4.28 6.02 -4.50
CA LYS A 101 5.35 4.99 -4.55
C LYS A 101 6.54 5.16 -3.58
N GLY A 102 6.73 6.32 -2.96
CA GLY A 102 7.85 6.52 -2.02
C GLY A 102 7.66 5.80 -0.68
N PHE A 103 6.44 5.84 -0.13
CA PHE A 103 6.12 5.29 1.18
C PHE A 103 5.94 3.78 1.18
N THR A 104 5.60 3.19 0.03
CA THR A 104 5.55 1.72 -0.15
C THR A 104 6.93 1.04 -0.07
N LEU A 105 8.02 1.82 0.03
CA LEU A 105 9.38 1.30 0.24
C LEU A 105 9.77 1.18 1.71
N LEU A 106 9.06 1.86 2.60
CA LEU A 106 9.28 1.77 4.03
C LEU A 106 8.69 0.45 4.54
N LEU A 107 9.56 -0.41 5.07
CA LEU A 107 9.13 -1.61 5.78
C LEU A 107 8.87 -1.26 7.24
N LEU A 108 7.61 -1.34 7.68
CA LEU A 108 7.14 -0.95 9.01
C LEU A 108 7.62 -1.92 10.11
N ASN A 109 8.88 -1.77 10.53
CA ASN A 109 9.41 -2.51 11.66
C ASN A 109 8.96 -1.91 13.01
N GLU A 110 9.15 -2.66 14.09
CA GLU A 110 8.74 -2.25 15.45
C GLU A 110 9.24 -0.85 15.82
N TYR A 111 10.51 -0.54 15.49
CA TYR A 111 11.11 0.75 15.83
C TYR A 111 10.33 1.93 15.22
N ILE A 112 10.01 1.90 13.93
CA ILE A 112 9.30 3.02 13.29
C ILE A 112 7.88 3.14 13.81
N VAL A 113 7.18 2.02 14.02
CA VAL A 113 5.81 2.05 14.54
C VAL A 113 5.80 2.62 15.96
N ASN A 114 6.71 2.17 16.83
CA ASN A 114 6.86 2.73 18.18
C ASN A 114 7.18 4.23 18.13
N LYS A 115 8.02 4.66 17.20
CA LYS A 115 8.38 6.08 17.05
C LYS A 115 7.18 6.92 16.61
N LEU A 116 6.39 6.44 15.65
CA LEU A 116 5.20 7.12 15.14
C LEU A 116 4.08 7.21 16.18
N VAL A 117 3.84 6.13 16.93
CA VAL A 117 2.85 6.13 18.01
C VAL A 117 3.16 7.21 19.05
N ASN A 118 4.43 7.50 19.30
CA ASN A 118 4.87 8.52 20.25
C ASN A 118 5.13 9.90 19.62
N ASP A 119 4.92 10.07 18.31
CA ASP A 119 5.13 11.35 17.62
C ASP A 119 3.81 12.08 17.40
N ASN A 120 3.58 13.11 18.22
CA ASN A 120 2.38 13.96 18.15
C ASN A 120 2.44 15.05 17.07
N ILE A 121 3.58 15.24 16.42
CA ILE A 121 3.81 16.27 15.40
C ILE A 121 3.65 15.67 14.01
N ASN A 122 4.21 14.48 13.78
CA ASN A 122 4.28 13.84 12.46
C ASN A 122 3.33 12.64 12.35
N TYR A 123 2.15 12.77 12.95
CA TYR A 123 1.15 11.70 13.07
C TYR A 123 0.52 11.33 11.72
N ASP A 124 0.57 12.20 10.71
CA ASP A 124 -0.02 11.99 9.38
C ASP A 124 1.00 11.50 8.34
N VAL A 125 2.20 11.10 8.77
CA VAL A 125 3.30 10.75 7.85
C VAL A 125 2.99 9.57 6.91
N LEU A 126 1.98 8.77 7.24
CA LEU A 126 1.50 7.66 6.42
C LEU A 126 0.22 7.96 5.63
N LYS A 127 -0.28 9.21 5.61
CA LYS A 127 -1.48 9.65 4.86
C LYS A 127 -1.41 9.53 3.34
N TYR A 128 -0.30 9.07 2.78
CA TYR A 128 -0.18 8.79 1.34
C TYR A 128 -0.19 7.29 1.05
N LEU A 129 -0.42 6.49 2.09
CA LEU A 129 -0.69 5.07 2.02
C LEU A 129 -2.21 4.84 2.14
N ASP A 130 -3.05 5.77 1.66
CA ASP A 130 -4.51 5.70 1.84
C ASP A 130 -5.10 4.38 1.31
N ASP A 131 -4.62 3.89 0.16
CA ASP A 131 -4.95 2.56 -0.39
C ASP A 131 -4.53 1.37 0.52
N TYR A 132 -3.81 1.66 1.60
CA TYR A 132 -3.17 0.74 2.52
C TYR A 132 -3.40 1.12 3.99
N SER A 133 -4.45 1.86 4.36
CA SER A 133 -4.77 2.19 5.78
C SER A 133 -4.84 0.96 6.70
N ASN A 134 -5.22 -0.20 6.16
CA ASN A 134 -5.18 -1.51 6.83
C ASN A 134 -3.76 -2.01 7.17
N LEU A 135 -2.73 -1.56 6.43
CA LEU A 135 -1.33 -1.96 6.65
C LEU A 135 -0.78 -1.37 7.97
N PRO A 136 -0.82 -0.05 8.23
CA PRO A 136 -0.48 0.49 9.55
C PRO A 136 -1.31 -0.15 10.68
N LEU A 137 -2.61 -0.37 10.48
CA LEU A 137 -3.48 -1.00 11.47
C LEU A 137 -2.99 -2.41 11.86
N TYR A 138 -2.58 -3.23 10.89
CA TYR A 138 -1.99 -4.54 11.14
C TYR A 138 -0.72 -4.46 11.99
N TYR A 139 0.17 -3.50 11.70
CA TYR A 139 1.41 -3.36 12.48
C TYR A 139 1.19 -2.76 13.87
N LEU A 140 0.16 -1.92 14.05
CA LEU A 140 -0.28 -1.49 15.38
C LEU A 140 -0.70 -2.69 16.23
N LEU A 141 -1.45 -3.65 15.67
CA LEU A 141 -1.75 -4.89 16.38
C LEU A 141 -0.47 -5.71 16.63
N LYS A 142 0.33 -5.96 15.58
CA LYS A 142 1.54 -6.80 15.65
C LYS A 142 2.51 -6.35 16.74
N TYR A 143 2.61 -5.04 16.97
CA TYR A 143 3.49 -4.45 17.99
C TYR A 143 2.75 -4.03 19.27
N ASN A 144 1.53 -4.53 19.50
CA ASN A 144 0.75 -4.37 20.73
C ASN A 144 0.38 -2.92 21.10
N HIS A 145 0.15 -2.05 20.10
CA HIS A 145 -0.33 -0.67 20.31
C HIS A 145 -1.84 -0.55 20.33
N ILE A 146 -2.55 -1.53 19.74
CA ILE A 146 -4.01 -1.65 19.82
C ILE A 146 -4.39 -3.07 20.20
N SER A 147 -5.57 -3.23 20.79
CA SER A 147 -6.14 -4.55 21.04
C SER A 147 -6.54 -5.23 19.73
N TYR A 148 -6.64 -6.58 19.75
CA TYR A 148 -7.19 -7.31 18.61
C TYR A 148 -8.66 -6.92 18.35
N LYS A 149 -9.39 -6.46 19.38
CA LYS A 149 -10.78 -6.00 19.24
C LYS A 149 -10.88 -4.72 18.44
N ILE A 150 -10.00 -3.76 18.70
CA ILE A 150 -9.91 -2.53 17.89
C ILE A 150 -9.53 -2.89 16.44
N LEU A 151 -8.57 -3.80 16.21
CA LEU A 151 -8.31 -4.30 14.85
C LEU A 151 -9.59 -4.89 14.23
N ASP A 152 -10.23 -5.83 14.93
CA ASP A 152 -11.37 -6.58 14.40
C ASP A 152 -12.52 -5.65 13.99
N PHE A 153 -12.75 -4.62 14.80
CA PHE A 153 -13.81 -3.65 14.57
C PHE A 153 -13.48 -2.65 13.45
N PHE A 154 -12.23 -2.23 13.29
CA PHE A 154 -11.85 -1.18 12.33
C PHE A 154 -11.33 -1.68 10.98
N LYS A 155 -10.88 -2.94 10.89
CA LYS A 155 -10.36 -3.51 9.65
C LYS A 155 -11.41 -3.50 8.53
N SER A 156 -10.93 -3.51 7.28
CA SER A 156 -11.78 -3.88 6.15
C SER A 156 -12.00 -5.40 6.13
N ASP A 157 -13.25 -5.83 5.90
CA ASP A 157 -13.61 -7.25 5.79
C ASP A 157 -13.19 -7.88 4.46
N ASP A 158 -12.89 -7.05 3.46
CA ASP A 158 -12.30 -7.44 2.20
C ASP A 158 -11.03 -6.59 1.99
N LEU A 159 -9.87 -7.25 1.93
CA LEU A 159 -8.61 -6.60 1.62
C LEU A 159 -8.30 -6.73 0.12
N PRO A 160 -7.78 -5.68 -0.52
CA PRO A 160 -7.27 -5.79 -1.88
C PRO A 160 -6.23 -6.92 -1.98
N TYR A 161 -6.35 -7.77 -3.00
CA TYR A 161 -5.44 -8.90 -3.20
C TYR A 161 -3.97 -8.45 -3.31
N ASP A 162 -3.74 -7.24 -3.83
CA ASP A 162 -2.42 -6.62 -3.92
C ASP A 162 -1.81 -6.31 -2.54
N LEU A 163 -2.63 -5.82 -1.60
CA LEU A 163 -2.21 -5.57 -0.23
C LEU A 163 -1.92 -6.89 0.50
N ILE A 164 -2.73 -7.93 0.31
CA ILE A 164 -2.47 -9.28 0.85
C ILE A 164 -1.10 -9.80 0.39
N ILE A 165 -0.84 -9.79 -0.92
CA ILE A 165 0.42 -10.27 -1.48
C ILE A 165 1.60 -9.49 -0.90
N TYR A 166 1.46 -8.16 -0.79
CA TYR A 166 2.48 -7.31 -0.21
C TYR A 166 2.77 -7.68 1.26
N MET A 167 1.73 -7.71 2.11
CA MET A 167 1.86 -8.00 3.54
C MET A 167 2.46 -9.37 3.81
N VAL A 168 1.89 -10.42 3.21
CA VAL A 168 2.31 -11.80 3.45
C VAL A 168 3.77 -11.99 3.02
N PHE A 169 4.16 -11.43 1.87
CA PHE A 169 5.54 -11.54 1.41
C PHE A 169 6.49 -10.71 2.28
N VAL A 170 6.11 -9.52 2.73
CA VAL A 170 6.95 -8.70 3.61
C VAL A 170 7.22 -9.40 4.94
N GLU A 171 6.17 -9.94 5.54
CA GLU A 171 6.21 -10.67 6.80
C GLU A 171 7.12 -11.91 6.67
N MET A 172 6.88 -12.74 5.65
CA MET A 172 7.68 -13.93 5.41
C MET A 172 9.14 -13.59 5.05
N PHE A 173 9.37 -12.73 4.06
CA PHE A 173 10.70 -12.56 3.45
C PHE A 173 11.58 -11.55 4.21
N TYR A 174 11.02 -10.39 4.58
CA TYR A 174 11.79 -9.32 5.22
C TYR A 174 11.75 -9.36 6.74
N PHE A 175 10.70 -9.91 7.34
CA PHE A 175 10.59 -10.09 8.79
C PHE A 175 10.81 -11.55 9.24
N LYS A 176 10.93 -12.48 8.30
CA LYS A 176 11.25 -13.91 8.56
C LYS A 176 10.19 -14.61 9.40
N GLU A 177 8.94 -14.20 9.27
CA GLU A 177 7.81 -14.92 9.85
C GLU A 177 7.62 -16.28 9.19
N ASN A 178 7.13 -17.25 9.95
CA ASN A 178 6.89 -18.60 9.45
C ASN A 178 5.56 -18.67 8.68
N ILE A 179 5.55 -18.10 7.47
CA ILE A 179 4.38 -18.09 6.59
C ILE A 179 4.71 -18.81 5.28
N ASN A 180 3.85 -19.72 4.84
CA ASN A 180 4.00 -20.36 3.53
C ASN A 180 3.33 -19.51 2.45
N ILE A 181 4.12 -18.73 1.72
CA ILE A 181 3.63 -17.84 0.65
C ILE A 181 2.80 -18.57 -0.42
N ILE A 182 3.04 -19.86 -0.67
CA ILE A 182 2.33 -20.62 -1.71
C ILE A 182 0.87 -20.86 -1.36
N ASN A 183 0.49 -20.76 -0.07
CA ASN A 183 -0.90 -20.82 0.36
C ASN A 183 -1.78 -19.74 -0.28
N ILE A 184 -1.19 -18.62 -0.71
CA ILE A 184 -1.91 -17.58 -1.47
C ILE A 184 -2.64 -18.17 -2.68
N ASN A 185 -2.08 -19.19 -3.36
CA ASN A 185 -2.70 -19.80 -4.55
C ASN A 185 -4.06 -20.47 -4.29
N LYS A 186 -4.41 -20.76 -3.03
CA LYS A 186 -5.75 -21.27 -2.66
C LYS A 186 -6.84 -20.21 -2.89
N TYR A 187 -6.45 -18.93 -2.88
CA TYR A 187 -7.33 -17.77 -2.86
C TYR A 187 -7.10 -16.82 -4.03
N ILE A 188 -5.87 -16.71 -4.53
CA ILE A 188 -5.50 -15.83 -5.65
C ILE A 188 -4.89 -16.72 -6.74
N GLY A 189 -5.47 -16.68 -7.92
CA GLY A 189 -4.97 -17.40 -9.08
C GLY A 189 -3.57 -16.97 -9.48
N LYS A 190 -2.80 -17.92 -10.03
CA LYS A 190 -1.37 -17.77 -10.33
C LYS A 190 -1.06 -16.55 -11.19
N PHE A 191 -1.95 -16.22 -12.13
CA PHE A 191 -1.78 -15.08 -13.04
C PHE A 191 -1.69 -13.75 -12.29
N TYR A 192 -2.52 -13.55 -11.26
CA TYR A 192 -2.45 -12.36 -10.43
C TYR A 192 -1.29 -12.44 -9.44
N PHE A 193 -1.12 -13.58 -8.78
CA PHE A 193 -0.11 -13.74 -7.74
C PHE A 193 1.32 -13.57 -8.27
N SER A 194 1.72 -14.31 -9.33
CA SER A 194 3.09 -14.29 -9.87
C SER A 194 3.49 -12.91 -10.39
N TYR A 195 2.54 -12.24 -11.06
CA TYR A 195 2.75 -10.91 -11.61
C TYR A 195 2.93 -9.88 -10.50
N ARG A 196 2.05 -9.88 -9.49
CA ARG A 196 2.05 -8.85 -8.44
C ARG A 196 3.19 -9.01 -7.46
N ILE A 197 3.49 -10.24 -7.02
CA ILE A 197 4.64 -10.48 -6.13
C ILE A 197 5.93 -10.01 -6.81
N LYS A 198 6.10 -10.30 -8.11
CA LYS A 198 7.22 -9.77 -8.89
C LYS A 198 7.17 -8.24 -8.94
N SER A 199 6.05 -7.64 -9.35
CA SER A 199 5.99 -6.20 -9.62
C SER A 199 6.26 -5.32 -8.39
N TYR A 200 5.96 -5.83 -7.19
CA TYR A 200 6.34 -5.19 -5.93
C TYR A 200 7.83 -5.39 -5.64
N PHE A 201 8.29 -6.64 -5.61
CA PHE A 201 9.55 -7.02 -4.97
C PHE A 201 10.73 -7.24 -5.93
N ASP A 202 10.55 -7.16 -7.25
CA ASP A 202 11.60 -7.34 -8.26
C ASP A 202 12.66 -6.23 -8.29
N ARG A 203 12.63 -5.27 -7.36
CA ARG A 203 13.71 -4.31 -7.13
C ARG A 203 14.82 -4.84 -6.21
N ASP A 204 14.52 -5.87 -5.43
CA ASP A 204 15.50 -6.54 -4.55
C ASP A 204 15.89 -7.86 -5.20
N ILE A 205 17.16 -7.97 -5.60
CA ILE A 205 17.72 -9.15 -6.28
C ILE A 205 17.45 -10.45 -5.52
N LYS A 206 17.53 -10.45 -4.19
CA LYS A 206 17.34 -11.67 -3.39
C LYS A 206 15.86 -12.03 -3.29
N ALA A 207 14.98 -11.03 -3.26
CA ALA A 207 13.54 -11.26 -3.31
C ALA A 207 13.14 -11.82 -4.67
N LEU A 208 13.70 -11.26 -5.75
CA LEU A 208 13.49 -11.75 -7.11
C LEU A 208 13.96 -13.20 -7.28
N GLU A 209 15.17 -13.53 -6.82
CA GLU A 209 15.69 -14.90 -6.82
C GLU A 209 14.79 -15.87 -6.05
N TYR A 210 14.29 -15.45 -4.88
CA TYR A 210 13.35 -16.24 -4.10
C TYR A 210 12.03 -16.48 -4.86
N ILE A 211 11.47 -15.43 -5.46
CA ILE A 211 10.23 -15.52 -6.25
C ILE A 211 10.40 -16.46 -7.43
N ILE A 212 11.53 -16.38 -8.14
CA ILE A 212 11.85 -17.30 -9.23
C ILE A 212 11.84 -18.75 -8.73
N SER A 213 12.64 -19.04 -7.71
CA SER A 213 12.87 -20.42 -7.27
C SER A 213 11.65 -21.05 -6.61
N ASN A 214 10.85 -20.26 -5.88
CA ASN A 214 9.79 -20.80 -5.02
C ASN A 214 8.38 -20.52 -5.53
N VAL A 215 8.18 -19.51 -6.38
CA VAL A 215 6.86 -19.13 -6.89
C VAL A 215 6.75 -19.46 -8.36
N ILE A 216 7.57 -18.84 -9.19
CA ILE A 216 7.48 -18.92 -10.66
C ILE A 216 7.83 -20.31 -11.17
N ASN A 217 8.91 -20.93 -10.68
CA ASN A 217 9.30 -22.27 -11.12
C ASN A 217 8.25 -23.35 -10.84
N ASN A 218 7.29 -23.08 -9.95
CA ASN A 218 6.15 -23.97 -9.67
C ASN A 218 4.96 -23.75 -10.62
N PHE A 219 5.07 -22.81 -11.57
CA PHE A 219 4.05 -22.50 -12.55
C PHE A 219 4.48 -23.00 -13.92
N GLU A 220 3.92 -24.14 -14.32
CA GLU A 220 4.03 -24.60 -15.70
C GLU A 220 3.48 -23.51 -16.64
N ASN A 221 4.25 -23.13 -17.65
CA ASN A 221 3.85 -22.17 -18.70
C ASN A 221 3.70 -20.71 -18.25
N ASP A 222 4.53 -20.23 -17.32
CA ASP A 222 4.61 -18.78 -17.04
C ASP A 222 5.31 -18.03 -18.20
N TYR A 223 4.51 -17.60 -19.17
CA TYR A 223 4.93 -16.77 -20.30
C TYR A 223 4.70 -15.28 -19.97
N CYS A 224 5.58 -14.42 -20.48
CA CYS A 224 5.41 -12.98 -20.29
C CYS A 224 4.44 -12.37 -21.30
N PHE A 225 3.14 -12.51 -21.05
CA PHE A 225 2.07 -11.80 -21.80
C PHE A 225 1.77 -10.42 -21.24
N ARG A 226 2.75 -9.79 -20.62
CA ARG A 226 2.62 -8.47 -20.01
C ARG A 226 3.55 -7.51 -20.72
N ASP A 227 3.35 -6.23 -20.47
CA ASP A 227 4.18 -5.21 -21.09
C ASP A 227 5.69 -5.45 -20.84
N PHE A 228 6.05 -5.67 -19.57
CA PHE A 228 7.45 -5.81 -19.16
C PHE A 228 7.75 -7.13 -18.43
N ARG A 229 8.83 -7.79 -18.88
CA ARG A 229 9.42 -8.98 -18.23
C ARG A 229 10.01 -8.62 -16.87
N ILE A 230 10.90 -7.64 -16.83
CA ILE A 230 11.53 -7.15 -15.60
C ILE A 230 11.61 -5.63 -15.66
N LYS A 231 11.31 -4.98 -14.54
CA LYS A 231 11.50 -3.54 -14.40
C LYS A 231 13.00 -3.20 -14.44
N PRO A 232 13.37 -1.98 -14.86
CA PRO A 232 14.75 -1.67 -15.21
C PRO A 232 15.57 -1.30 -13.97
N TYR A 233 15.56 -2.12 -12.92
CA TYR A 233 16.28 -1.85 -11.65
C TYR A 233 17.73 -2.31 -11.66
N TYR A 234 18.14 -3.04 -12.69
CA TYR A 234 19.39 -3.77 -12.73
C TYR A 234 20.30 -3.27 -13.85
N PRO A 235 21.63 -3.45 -13.71
CA PRO A 235 22.53 -3.39 -14.85
C PRO A 235 22.12 -4.41 -15.93
N ILE A 236 22.48 -4.15 -17.19
CA ILE A 236 21.96 -4.90 -18.35
C ILE A 236 22.30 -6.40 -18.27
N ASN A 237 23.49 -6.75 -17.77
CA ASN A 237 23.89 -8.15 -17.62
C ASN A 237 22.95 -8.94 -16.67
N LEU A 238 22.53 -8.32 -15.56
CA LEU A 238 21.60 -8.93 -14.61
C LEU A 238 20.19 -8.95 -15.18
N LEU A 239 19.72 -7.89 -15.85
CA LEU A 239 18.44 -7.93 -16.56
C LEU A 239 18.36 -9.11 -17.52
N ASN A 240 19.36 -9.27 -18.39
CA ASN A 240 19.41 -10.34 -19.38
C ASN A 240 19.46 -11.72 -18.71
N LYS A 241 20.19 -11.85 -17.59
CA LYS A 241 20.25 -13.09 -16.83
C LYS A 241 18.86 -13.48 -16.30
N TYR A 242 18.18 -12.57 -15.60
CA TYR A 242 16.90 -12.91 -14.97
C TYR A 242 15.75 -12.94 -15.96
N SER A 243 15.81 -12.19 -17.07
CA SER A 243 14.73 -12.16 -18.06
C SER A 243 14.50 -13.52 -18.69
N LEU A 244 15.59 -14.27 -18.90
CA LEU A 244 15.59 -15.63 -19.42
C LEU A 244 15.08 -16.69 -18.42
N ILE A 245 15.07 -16.37 -17.12
CA ILE A 245 14.75 -17.33 -16.05
C ILE A 245 13.32 -17.12 -15.53
N ILE A 246 12.89 -15.87 -15.40
CA ILE A 246 11.59 -15.51 -14.80
C ILE A 246 10.41 -15.95 -15.66
N TYR A 247 10.56 -15.95 -16.98
CA TYR A 247 9.50 -16.35 -17.88
C TYR A 247 10.04 -17.24 -18.97
N LYS A 248 9.16 -18.02 -19.58
CA LYS A 248 9.45 -18.66 -20.86
C LYS A 248 9.91 -17.61 -21.90
N PRO A 249 10.75 -18.00 -22.87
CA PRO A 249 11.10 -17.11 -23.97
C PRO A 249 9.84 -16.56 -24.64
N ASN A 250 9.91 -15.30 -25.08
CA ASN A 250 8.89 -14.69 -25.92
C ASN A 250 8.74 -15.51 -27.21
N VAL A 251 7.52 -15.51 -27.77
CA VAL A 251 7.30 -16.04 -29.11
C VAL A 251 7.65 -15.00 -30.16
N PHE A 252 7.26 -13.75 -29.91
CA PHE A 252 7.72 -12.64 -30.74
C PHE A 252 9.20 -12.38 -30.52
N TYR A 253 9.86 -12.01 -31.61
CA TYR A 253 11.23 -11.56 -31.56
C TYR A 253 11.33 -10.15 -32.16
N PHE A 254 11.89 -9.24 -31.38
CA PHE A 254 12.22 -7.90 -31.85
C PHE A 254 13.55 -7.96 -32.59
N LYS A 255 13.58 -7.55 -33.86
CA LYS A 255 14.78 -7.54 -34.70
C LYS A 255 15.18 -6.11 -35.03
N HIS A 256 16.47 -5.78 -34.90
CA HIS A 256 16.95 -4.42 -35.14
C HIS A 256 18.42 -4.42 -35.64
N PRO A 257 18.83 -3.46 -36.50
CA PRO A 257 20.21 -3.38 -36.99
C PRO A 257 21.29 -3.21 -35.91
N ASP A 258 20.94 -2.59 -34.79
CA ASP A 258 21.77 -2.52 -33.58
C ASP A 258 21.47 -3.69 -32.63
N GLU A 259 22.41 -4.62 -32.50
CA GLU A 259 22.33 -5.80 -31.64
C GLU A 259 22.12 -5.47 -30.16
N ASN A 260 22.56 -4.31 -29.68
CA ASN A 260 22.37 -3.92 -28.28
C ASN A 260 20.91 -3.51 -28.01
N ILE A 261 20.28 -2.81 -28.96
CA ILE A 261 18.86 -2.46 -28.90
C ILE A 261 18.04 -3.75 -29.02
N GLU A 262 18.39 -4.61 -29.97
CA GLU A 262 17.75 -5.91 -30.17
C GLU A 262 17.75 -6.75 -28.88
N LYS A 263 18.93 -6.94 -28.28
CA LYS A 263 19.09 -7.73 -27.05
C LYS A 263 18.32 -7.15 -25.87
N LEU A 264 18.30 -5.83 -25.72
CA LEU A 264 17.55 -5.18 -24.64
C LEU A 264 16.06 -5.41 -24.79
N PHE A 265 15.48 -5.10 -25.96
CA PHE A 265 14.04 -5.20 -26.19
C PHE A 265 13.52 -6.61 -25.95
N ASN A 266 14.23 -7.62 -26.44
CA ASN A 266 13.91 -9.03 -26.18
C ASN A 266 14.10 -9.45 -24.72
N SER A 267 14.84 -8.67 -23.91
CA SER A 267 15.03 -8.94 -22.48
C SER A 267 14.01 -8.24 -21.59
N ILE A 268 13.56 -7.04 -21.96
CA ILE A 268 12.65 -6.24 -21.12
C ILE A 268 11.19 -6.33 -21.55
N CYS A 269 10.89 -6.53 -22.84
CA CYS A 269 9.52 -6.55 -23.35
C CYS A 269 8.94 -7.96 -23.25
N GLY A 270 7.67 -8.08 -22.85
CA GLY A 270 6.90 -9.29 -23.07
C GLY A 270 6.21 -9.29 -24.44
N ASP A 271 5.58 -10.41 -24.80
CA ASP A 271 4.91 -10.58 -26.10
C ASP A 271 3.77 -9.57 -26.31
N GLU A 272 3.07 -9.14 -25.25
CA GLU A 272 2.01 -8.12 -25.33
C GLU A 272 2.55 -6.78 -25.84
N LEU A 273 3.70 -6.34 -25.33
CA LEU A 273 4.33 -5.10 -25.75
C LEU A 273 4.92 -5.20 -27.16
N LEU A 274 5.52 -6.35 -27.50
CA LEU A 274 6.07 -6.59 -28.83
C LEU A 274 4.97 -6.61 -29.90
N TYR A 275 3.83 -7.24 -29.62
CA TYR A 275 2.64 -7.18 -30.45
C TYR A 275 2.15 -5.75 -30.63
N LEU A 276 2.05 -4.98 -29.54
CA LEU A 276 1.64 -3.59 -29.57
C LEU A 276 2.58 -2.69 -30.39
N LEU A 277 3.88 -2.98 -30.45
CA LEU A 277 4.84 -2.23 -31.24
C LEU A 277 4.66 -2.40 -32.76
N GLN A 278 3.91 -3.40 -33.21
CA GLN A 278 3.60 -3.60 -34.64
C GLN A 278 2.66 -2.51 -35.19
N ASP A 279 1.80 -1.94 -34.35
CA ASP A 279 0.87 -0.87 -34.75
C ASP A 279 1.58 0.49 -34.80
N LYS A 280 1.91 0.94 -36.01
CA LYS A 280 2.61 2.19 -36.29
C LYS A 280 1.84 3.45 -35.89
N THR A 281 0.51 3.39 -35.75
CA THR A 281 -0.32 4.58 -35.47
C THR A 281 -0.26 5.03 -34.01
N SER A 282 0.17 4.15 -33.11
CA SER A 282 0.24 4.39 -31.66
C SER A 282 1.68 4.44 -31.12
N ILE A 283 2.67 4.37 -32.01
CA ILE A 283 4.10 4.34 -31.65
C ILE A 283 4.52 5.57 -30.83
N GLU A 284 4.04 6.78 -31.16
CA GLU A 284 4.44 8.02 -30.47
C GLU A 284 3.92 8.10 -29.02
N ASP A 285 2.69 7.64 -28.76
CA ASP A 285 2.16 7.53 -27.39
C ASP A 285 2.84 6.40 -26.60
N LYS A 286 3.26 5.33 -27.28
CA LYS A 286 4.02 4.24 -26.68
C LYS A 286 5.49 4.62 -26.43
N TYR A 287 6.11 5.47 -27.26
CA TYR A 287 7.42 6.07 -26.97
C TYR A 287 7.41 6.83 -25.64
N LYS A 288 6.29 7.49 -25.30
CA LYS A 288 6.14 8.13 -23.97
C LYS A 288 6.21 7.11 -22.83
N LEU A 289 5.66 5.90 -23.01
CA LEU A 289 5.78 4.79 -22.05
C LEU A 289 7.23 4.31 -21.89
N PHE A 290 7.99 4.26 -22.99
CA PHE A 290 9.38 3.83 -22.98
C PHE A 290 10.40 4.91 -22.60
N ASN A 291 10.03 6.19 -22.60
CA ASN A 291 10.97 7.29 -22.33
C ASN A 291 11.77 7.08 -21.04
N TYR A 292 11.12 6.60 -19.97
CA TYR A 292 11.80 6.25 -18.73
C TYR A 292 12.89 5.17 -18.93
N TYR A 293 12.61 4.16 -19.74
CA TYR A 293 13.56 3.08 -20.05
C TYR A 293 14.71 3.57 -20.92
N PHE A 294 14.43 4.40 -21.93
CA PHE A 294 15.47 4.99 -22.78
C PHE A 294 16.39 5.91 -22.00
N GLU A 295 15.84 6.76 -21.13
CA GLU A 295 16.61 7.63 -20.26
C GLU A 295 17.47 6.81 -19.30
N LYS A 296 16.91 5.75 -18.70
CA LYS A 296 17.60 4.95 -17.68
C LYS A 296 18.82 4.17 -18.19
N TYR A 297 18.86 3.83 -19.48
CA TYR A 297 19.98 3.10 -20.10
C TYR A 297 20.71 3.92 -21.16
N ASN A 298 20.36 5.21 -21.31
CA ASN A 298 20.91 6.13 -22.29
C ASN A 298 20.87 5.53 -23.72
N PHE A 299 19.66 5.26 -24.21
CA PHE A 299 19.40 4.76 -25.57
C PHE A 299 18.96 5.87 -26.53
N PRO A 300 19.19 5.70 -27.84
CA PRO A 300 18.63 6.58 -28.86
C PRO A 300 17.10 6.63 -28.71
N LYS A 301 16.54 7.83 -28.80
CA LYS A 301 15.08 8.03 -28.83
C LYS A 301 14.46 7.63 -30.18
N ASP A 302 15.29 7.31 -31.17
CA ASP A 302 14.88 6.91 -32.50
C ASP A 302 15.08 5.39 -32.66
N LEU A 303 13.98 4.63 -32.53
CA LEU A 303 13.90 3.20 -32.86
C LEU A 303 13.32 3.03 -34.27
N SER A 304 13.84 3.74 -35.26
CA SER A 304 13.51 3.45 -36.66
C SER A 304 14.10 2.12 -37.09
N ASN A 305 13.47 1.47 -38.08
CA ASN A 305 13.99 0.27 -38.76
C ASN A 305 14.03 -1.02 -37.93
N PHE A 306 13.08 -1.24 -37.02
CA PHE A 306 12.86 -2.56 -36.40
C PHE A 306 11.84 -3.41 -37.17
N GLU A 307 11.87 -4.72 -36.92
CA GLU A 307 10.88 -5.70 -37.37
C GLU A 307 10.47 -6.57 -36.17
N ILE A 308 9.19 -6.91 -36.07
CA ILE A 308 8.71 -7.93 -35.12
C ILE A 308 8.41 -9.18 -35.93
N ILE A 309 9.12 -10.27 -35.65
CA ILE A 309 8.99 -11.55 -36.38
C ILE A 309 8.28 -12.62 -35.54
N ASN A 310 7.90 -13.73 -36.18
CA ASN A 310 7.18 -14.89 -35.61
C ASN A 310 5.68 -14.67 -35.31
N GLU A 311 5.02 -13.80 -36.08
CA GLU A 311 3.58 -13.54 -35.92
C GLU A 311 2.72 -14.79 -36.16
N ASP A 312 3.05 -15.61 -37.15
CA ASP A 312 2.34 -16.86 -37.44
C ASP A 312 2.41 -17.83 -36.26
N GLU A 313 3.58 -17.97 -35.63
CA GLU A 313 3.78 -18.83 -34.46
C GLU A 313 2.96 -18.34 -33.27
N TYR A 314 2.94 -17.02 -33.01
CA TYR A 314 2.13 -16.43 -31.96
C TYR A 314 0.64 -16.65 -32.20
N ASN A 315 0.18 -16.46 -33.44
CA ASN A 315 -1.23 -16.65 -33.81
C ASN A 315 -1.70 -18.09 -33.59
N LEU A 316 -0.83 -19.09 -33.68
CA LEU A 316 -1.15 -20.50 -33.40
C LEU A 316 -1.39 -20.79 -31.91
N ILE A 317 -0.82 -19.98 -31.00
CA ILE A 317 -0.86 -20.26 -29.56
C ILE A 317 -1.66 -19.23 -28.76
N LYS A 318 -2.00 -18.07 -29.32
CA LYS A 318 -2.67 -16.96 -28.60
C LYS A 318 -3.97 -17.36 -27.91
N ASP A 319 -4.75 -18.26 -28.50
CA ASP A 319 -6.02 -18.71 -27.91
C ASP A 319 -5.78 -19.64 -26.71
N LYS A 320 -4.76 -20.50 -26.80
CA LYS A 320 -4.32 -21.32 -25.67
C LYS A 320 -3.83 -20.44 -24.52
N ILE A 321 -3.02 -19.44 -24.83
CA ILE A 321 -2.51 -18.45 -23.88
C ILE A 321 -3.65 -17.74 -23.15
N LYS A 322 -4.63 -17.25 -23.92
CA LYS A 322 -5.79 -16.57 -23.38
C LYS A 322 -6.57 -17.47 -22.42
N LYS A 323 -6.77 -18.73 -22.82
CA LYS A 323 -7.44 -19.73 -21.98
C LYS A 323 -6.66 -20.03 -20.70
N ASP A 324 -5.35 -20.28 -20.79
CA ASP A 324 -4.50 -20.55 -19.61
C ASP A 324 -4.52 -19.35 -18.64
N ARG A 325 -4.58 -18.12 -19.17
CA ARG A 325 -4.76 -16.90 -18.38
C ARG A 325 -6.13 -16.87 -17.70
N GLU A 326 -7.21 -17.10 -18.42
CA GLU A 326 -8.58 -17.11 -17.87
C GLU A 326 -8.73 -18.15 -16.74
N ASP A 327 -8.19 -19.35 -16.94
CA ASP A 327 -8.22 -20.44 -15.96
C ASP A 327 -7.43 -20.13 -14.68
N THR A 328 -6.47 -19.20 -14.74
CA THR A 328 -5.59 -18.83 -13.62
C THR A 328 -5.78 -17.41 -13.10
N ALA A 329 -6.75 -16.67 -13.64
CA ALA A 329 -7.05 -15.28 -13.29
C ALA A 329 -8.32 -15.18 -12.42
N TYR A 330 -8.27 -15.75 -11.22
CA TYR A 330 -9.33 -15.64 -10.22
C TYR A 330 -8.80 -15.04 -8.91
N PHE A 331 -9.72 -14.55 -8.07
CA PHE A 331 -9.46 -14.36 -6.65
C PHE A 331 -10.76 -14.56 -5.85
N LYS A 332 -10.66 -15.20 -4.70
CA LYS A 332 -11.78 -15.47 -3.80
C LYS A 332 -11.88 -14.33 -2.79
N LYS A 333 -12.57 -13.25 -3.18
CA LYS A 333 -12.64 -12.00 -2.40
C LYS A 333 -12.99 -12.25 -0.93
N ASP A 334 -13.97 -13.12 -0.67
CA ASP A 334 -14.44 -13.42 0.68
C ASP A 334 -13.38 -14.08 1.58
N ASP A 335 -12.34 -14.70 1.00
CA ASP A 335 -11.24 -15.32 1.75
C ASP A 335 -10.05 -14.36 1.97
N LEU A 336 -10.05 -13.17 1.35
CA LEU A 336 -8.95 -12.21 1.40
C LEU A 336 -9.14 -11.19 2.53
N TRP A 337 -8.90 -11.62 3.76
CA TRP A 337 -9.09 -10.80 4.96
C TRP A 337 -8.20 -11.26 6.12
N PHE A 338 -8.08 -10.45 7.16
CA PHE A 338 -7.16 -10.71 8.29
C PHE A 338 -7.43 -12.00 9.06
N GLY A 339 -8.68 -12.50 9.10
CA GLY A 339 -9.02 -13.73 9.81
C GLY A 339 -8.56 -15.01 9.12
N ASN A 340 -8.09 -14.93 7.87
CA ASN A 340 -7.61 -16.08 7.13
C ASN A 340 -6.26 -16.59 7.70
N LYS A 341 -6.31 -17.71 8.43
CA LYS A 341 -5.17 -18.35 9.08
C LYS A 341 -4.14 -18.94 8.12
N ASP A 342 -4.51 -19.19 6.86
CA ASP A 342 -3.55 -19.66 5.84
C ASP A 342 -2.67 -18.50 5.33
N LEU A 343 -3.12 -17.26 5.51
CA LEU A 343 -2.46 -16.03 5.04
C LEU A 343 -1.78 -15.26 6.17
N PHE A 344 -2.43 -15.15 7.34
CA PHE A 344 -1.97 -14.32 8.45
C PHE A 344 -1.77 -15.12 9.74
N ASN A 345 -0.67 -14.82 10.44
CA ASN A 345 -0.38 -15.35 11.76
C ASN A 345 -0.93 -14.45 12.88
N ILE A 346 -2.26 -14.26 12.92
CA ILE A 346 -2.93 -13.52 14.00
C ILE A 346 -3.48 -14.55 15.00
N ASN A 347 -3.05 -14.49 16.26
CA ASN A 347 -3.42 -15.47 17.31
C ASN A 347 -4.83 -15.27 17.92
N HIS A 348 -5.68 -14.48 17.27
CA HIS A 348 -7.04 -14.18 17.69
C HIS A 348 -8.04 -14.59 16.62
N ASN A 349 -9.21 -15.05 17.03
CA ASN A 349 -10.31 -15.28 16.10
C ASN A 349 -10.95 -13.93 15.79
N LEU A 350 -10.83 -13.52 14.53
CA LEU A 350 -11.44 -12.31 14.01
C LEU A 350 -12.79 -12.67 13.40
N THR A 351 -13.74 -11.74 13.43
CA THR A 351 -15.06 -11.90 12.82
C THR A 351 -15.15 -11.09 11.54
N LYS A 352 -15.94 -11.58 10.57
CA LYS A 352 -16.39 -10.74 9.47
C LYS A 352 -17.66 -10.03 9.91
N THR A 353 -17.63 -8.72 9.92
CA THR A 353 -18.79 -7.86 10.13
C THR A 353 -19.43 -7.62 8.76
N PHE A 354 -19.98 -8.68 8.14
CA PHE A 354 -20.53 -8.66 6.78
C PHE A 354 -21.16 -7.31 6.44
N HIS A 355 -20.49 -6.57 5.56
CA HIS A 355 -20.81 -5.25 5.05
C HIS A 355 -22.18 -4.73 5.52
N LEU A 356 -22.15 -3.86 6.51
CA LEU A 356 -23.07 -2.74 6.49
C LEU A 356 -22.73 -1.96 5.22
N PHE A 357 -23.39 -2.29 4.11
CA PHE A 357 -23.45 -1.36 3.00
C PHE A 357 -23.85 0.01 3.58
N PRO A 358 -23.32 1.13 3.07
CA PRO A 358 -23.81 2.47 3.41
C PRO A 358 -25.24 2.61 2.86
N ASN A 359 -26.17 1.86 3.42
CA ASN A 359 -27.59 1.97 3.20
C ASN A 359 -28.16 2.60 4.47
N THR A 360 -27.62 3.78 4.79
CA THR A 360 -28.32 4.78 5.60
C THR A 360 -29.77 4.93 5.15
N TYR A 361 -30.05 4.68 3.86
CA TYR A 361 -31.36 4.66 3.21
C TYR A 361 -32.27 3.46 3.53
N TYR A 362 -31.88 2.49 4.37
CA TYR A 362 -32.80 1.43 4.81
C TYR A 362 -33.63 1.80 6.04
N TYR A 363 -33.26 2.87 6.74
CA TYR A 363 -33.94 3.29 7.96
C TYR A 363 -34.65 4.63 7.75
N SER A 364 -35.89 4.70 8.22
CA SER A 364 -36.63 5.96 8.33
C SER A 364 -36.07 6.85 9.45
N TYR A 365 -36.51 8.12 9.49
CA TYR A 365 -36.00 9.11 10.47
C TYR A 365 -36.30 8.64 11.87
N GLU A 366 -37.54 8.23 12.08
CA GLU A 366 -38.04 7.77 13.35
C GLU A 366 -37.27 6.55 13.85
N GLU A 367 -36.84 5.65 12.95
CA GLU A 367 -36.00 4.51 13.32
C GLU A 367 -34.61 4.97 13.77
N VAL A 368 -33.95 5.86 13.01
CA VAL A 368 -32.62 6.34 13.36
C VAL A 368 -32.65 7.19 14.64
N ASP A 369 -33.66 8.06 14.81
CA ASP A 369 -33.87 8.82 16.04
C ASP A 369 -34.13 7.90 17.25
N THR A 370 -34.86 6.80 17.03
CA THR A 370 -35.03 5.75 18.05
C THR A 370 -33.70 5.08 18.38
N PHE A 371 -32.87 4.76 17.39
CA PHE A 371 -31.53 4.20 17.61
C PHE A 371 -30.63 5.18 18.37
N ALA A 372 -30.62 6.45 17.97
CA ALA A 372 -29.91 7.55 18.64
C ALA A 372 -30.29 7.68 20.11
N THR A 373 -31.59 7.78 20.39
CA THR A 373 -32.12 7.90 21.76
C THR A 373 -31.77 6.66 22.60
N THR A 374 -31.92 5.47 22.01
CA THR A 374 -31.61 4.20 22.69
C THR A 374 -30.12 4.08 22.99
N PHE A 375 -29.26 4.40 22.02
CA PHE A 375 -27.82 4.37 22.18
C PHE A 375 -27.36 5.36 23.26
N ALA A 376 -27.84 6.61 23.19
CA ALA A 376 -27.53 7.63 24.19
C ALA A 376 -27.91 7.17 25.61
N THR A 377 -29.13 6.64 25.76
CA THR A 377 -29.65 6.18 27.05
C THR A 377 -28.87 4.99 27.60
N ASN A 378 -28.52 4.02 26.76
CA ASN A 378 -27.94 2.74 27.20
C ASN A 378 -26.41 2.73 27.26
N TYR A 379 -25.74 3.63 26.54
CA TYR A 379 -24.28 3.63 26.39
C TYR A 379 -23.63 4.94 26.81
N LEU A 380 -24.25 6.09 26.53
CA LEU A 380 -23.64 7.40 26.80
C LEU A 380 -24.05 8.03 28.15
N ASN A 381 -24.64 7.23 29.03
CA ASN A 381 -25.05 7.65 30.37
C ASN A 381 -23.89 7.69 31.40
N ASP A 382 -24.18 8.21 32.58
CA ASP A 382 -23.21 8.43 33.68
C ASP A 382 -22.62 7.14 34.29
N ILE A 383 -23.18 5.98 33.96
CA ILE A 383 -22.72 4.67 34.45
C ILE A 383 -21.80 4.00 33.42
N GLU A 384 -22.17 4.09 32.15
CA GLU A 384 -21.55 3.33 31.06
C GLU A 384 -20.38 4.10 30.43
N LEU A 385 -20.51 5.42 30.24
CA LEU A 385 -19.44 6.25 29.71
C LEU A 385 -18.14 6.17 30.53
N PRO A 386 -18.13 6.24 31.87
CA PRO A 386 -16.90 6.09 32.64
C PRO A 386 -16.19 4.74 32.43
N LYS A 387 -16.94 3.66 32.14
CA LYS A 387 -16.36 2.35 31.84
C LYS A 387 -15.67 2.35 30.47
N MET A 388 -16.31 2.96 29.47
CA MET A 388 -15.73 3.15 28.13
C MET A 388 -14.47 4.03 28.16
N LEU A 389 -14.53 5.16 28.88
CA LEU A 389 -13.38 6.06 29.05
C LEU A 389 -12.20 5.36 29.73
N LYS A 390 -12.47 4.41 30.65
CA LYS A 390 -11.41 3.63 31.31
C LYS A 390 -10.82 2.54 30.41
N ASN A 391 -11.64 1.95 29.53
CA ASN A 391 -11.23 0.90 28.62
C ASN A 391 -12.06 0.98 27.32
N PRO A 392 -11.49 1.49 26.21
CA PRO A 392 -12.20 1.58 24.94
C PRO A 392 -12.73 0.24 24.42
N ASP A 393 -12.11 -0.90 24.75
CA ASP A 393 -12.61 -2.23 24.36
C ASP A 393 -13.95 -2.59 25.02
N TYR A 394 -14.34 -1.87 26.09
CA TYR A 394 -15.58 -2.14 26.82
C TYR A 394 -16.82 -1.96 25.95
N ILE A 395 -16.84 -0.94 25.08
CA ILE A 395 -18.01 -0.70 24.24
C ILE A 395 -18.21 -1.82 23.23
N ILE A 396 -17.12 -2.36 22.67
CA ILE A 396 -17.15 -3.50 21.73
C ILE A 396 -17.74 -4.73 22.42
N TYR A 397 -17.24 -5.07 23.61
CA TYR A 397 -17.80 -6.20 24.37
C TYR A 397 -19.29 -6.05 24.67
N LYS A 398 -19.72 -4.83 24.98
CA LYS A 398 -21.12 -4.56 25.30
C LYS A 398 -22.00 -4.62 24.04
N SER A 399 -21.53 -4.05 22.92
CA SER A 399 -22.25 -4.07 21.65
C SER A 399 -22.41 -5.47 21.07
N GLU A 400 -21.43 -6.34 21.24
CA GLU A 400 -21.52 -7.76 20.87
C GLU A 400 -22.67 -8.46 21.60
N ILE A 401 -22.82 -8.23 22.92
CA ILE A 401 -23.88 -8.83 23.74
C ILE A 401 -25.27 -8.35 23.31
N ASP A 402 -25.37 -7.05 23.04
CA ASP A 402 -26.63 -6.40 22.68
C ASP A 402 -26.94 -6.50 21.18
N SER A 403 -26.07 -7.16 20.40
CA SER A 403 -26.16 -7.31 18.93
C SER A 403 -26.35 -5.99 18.19
N LEU A 404 -25.69 -4.93 18.66
CA LEU A 404 -25.80 -3.58 18.07
C LEU A 404 -25.01 -3.41 16.78
N GLU A 405 -24.00 -4.24 16.57
CA GLU A 405 -23.02 -4.08 15.49
C GLU A 405 -23.61 -4.33 14.10
N ASP A 406 -24.75 -5.03 14.05
CA ASP A 406 -25.54 -5.30 12.84
C ASP A 406 -26.33 -4.07 12.36
N ASN A 407 -26.39 -3.00 13.15
CA ASN A 407 -27.04 -1.75 12.79
C ASN A 407 -25.99 -0.69 12.40
N TYR A 408 -26.17 -0.07 11.23
CA TYR A 408 -25.21 0.90 10.68
C TYR A 408 -24.94 2.07 11.63
N PHE A 409 -26.01 2.69 12.12
CA PHE A 409 -25.93 3.85 13.01
C PHE A 409 -25.18 3.48 14.30
N ASN A 410 -25.56 2.38 14.95
CA ASN A 410 -24.89 1.94 16.17
C ASN A 410 -23.42 1.56 15.92
N ASN A 411 -23.10 0.88 14.81
CA ASN A 411 -21.73 0.56 14.45
C ASN A 411 -20.86 1.82 14.32
N MET A 412 -21.34 2.84 13.60
CA MET A 412 -20.64 4.12 13.45
C MET A 412 -20.53 4.86 14.79
N MET A 413 -21.58 4.84 15.61
CA MET A 413 -21.54 5.41 16.96
C MET A 413 -20.50 4.73 17.84
N ILE A 414 -20.35 3.41 17.76
CA ILE A 414 -19.32 2.66 18.49
C ILE A 414 -17.92 3.08 18.03
N ARG A 415 -17.68 3.21 16.71
CA ARG A 415 -16.39 3.69 16.17
C ARG A 415 -16.06 5.10 16.69
N CYS A 416 -17.04 6.00 16.66
CA CYS A 416 -16.89 7.36 17.19
C CYS A 416 -16.61 7.36 18.70
N CYS A 417 -17.27 6.49 19.47
CA CYS A 417 -17.01 6.33 20.90
C CYS A 417 -15.59 5.85 21.18
N ILE A 418 -15.10 4.84 20.43
CA ILE A 418 -13.74 4.32 20.58
C ILE A 418 -12.73 5.43 20.31
N ILE A 419 -12.85 6.12 19.17
CA ILE A 419 -11.99 7.26 18.80
C ILE A 419 -12.05 8.35 19.88
N GLY A 420 -13.25 8.73 20.32
CA GLY A 420 -13.45 9.73 21.37
C GLY A 420 -12.83 9.31 22.71
N CYS A 421 -12.91 8.05 23.10
CA CYS A 421 -12.28 7.54 24.33
C CYS A 421 -10.75 7.60 24.23
N LEU A 422 -10.17 7.22 23.09
CA LEU A 422 -8.73 7.34 22.84
C LEU A 422 -8.28 8.81 22.91
N MET A 423 -9.02 9.72 22.26
CA MET A 423 -8.76 11.16 22.32
C MET A 423 -8.89 11.73 23.73
N TYR A 424 -9.91 11.30 24.50
CA TYR A 424 -10.12 11.74 25.88
C TYR A 424 -8.96 11.39 26.81
N ASN A 425 -8.34 10.23 26.55
CA ASN A 425 -7.20 9.70 27.28
C ASN A 425 -5.84 10.22 26.77
N ASN A 426 -5.85 11.12 25.77
CA ASN A 426 -4.64 11.62 25.11
C ASN A 426 -3.77 10.49 24.53
N GLU A 427 -4.41 9.47 23.98
CA GLU A 427 -3.73 8.40 23.24
C GLU A 427 -3.09 8.95 21.96
N SER A 428 -2.27 8.10 21.33
CA SER A 428 -1.50 8.45 20.15
C SER A 428 -2.33 9.07 19.01
N LYS A 429 -1.94 10.27 18.58
CA LYS A 429 -2.53 10.94 17.41
C LYS A 429 -2.37 10.11 16.13
N PHE A 430 -1.29 9.34 16.03
CA PHE A 430 -1.04 8.45 14.89
C PHE A 430 -2.07 7.32 14.84
N ILE A 431 -2.36 6.69 15.98
CA ILE A 431 -3.42 5.66 16.08
C ILE A 431 -4.77 6.29 15.72
N ILE A 432 -5.10 7.43 16.33
CA ILE A 432 -6.36 8.15 16.08
C ILE A 432 -6.52 8.46 14.58
N SER A 433 -5.47 8.96 13.91
CA SER A 433 -5.54 9.27 12.47
C SER A 433 -5.77 8.04 11.59
N ILE A 434 -5.17 6.89 11.92
CA ILE A 434 -5.38 5.64 11.18
C ILE A 434 -6.83 5.16 11.32
N LEU A 435 -7.35 5.16 12.55
CA LEU A 435 -8.73 4.74 12.81
C LEU A 435 -9.74 5.67 12.12
N ILE A 436 -9.47 6.97 12.07
CA ILE A 436 -10.31 7.94 11.37
C ILE A 436 -10.27 7.72 9.87
N GLU A 437 -9.09 7.46 9.27
CA GLU A 437 -8.99 7.13 7.84
C GLU A 437 -9.88 5.94 7.47
N LEU A 438 -9.88 4.89 8.30
CA LEU A 438 -10.72 3.70 8.13
C LEU A 438 -12.22 3.96 8.33
N THR A 439 -12.61 5.13 8.86
CA THR A 439 -14.02 5.53 9.02
C THR A 439 -14.52 6.44 7.91
N LYS A 440 -13.63 7.08 7.13
CA LYS A 440 -14.00 8.12 6.17
C LYS A 440 -14.89 7.63 5.04
N GLU A 441 -14.80 6.36 4.65
CA GLU A 441 -15.68 5.77 3.64
C GLU A 441 -17.15 5.67 4.11
N TYR A 442 -17.39 5.74 5.41
CA TYR A 442 -18.71 5.56 6.02
C TYR A 442 -19.28 6.88 6.58
N LEU A 443 -18.41 7.74 7.11
CA LEU A 443 -18.83 8.94 7.82
C LEU A 443 -17.88 10.09 7.44
N PRO A 444 -18.39 11.24 6.95
CA PRO A 444 -17.56 12.39 6.59
C PRO A 444 -16.99 13.02 7.87
N LEU A 445 -15.87 12.47 8.32
CA LEU A 445 -15.26 12.73 9.61
C LEU A 445 -13.80 13.16 9.43
N THR A 446 -13.43 14.29 10.02
CA THR A 446 -12.05 14.79 9.99
C THR A 446 -11.50 14.98 11.39
N TYR A 447 -10.18 14.80 11.52
CA TYR A 447 -9.44 14.99 12.77
C TYR A 447 -8.67 16.30 12.73
N ASP A 448 -8.96 17.18 13.68
CA ASP A 448 -8.08 18.30 14.00
C ASP A 448 -7.11 17.88 15.12
N PRO A 449 -5.84 17.60 14.80
CA PRO A 449 -4.83 17.20 15.79
C PRO A 449 -4.39 18.34 16.71
N GLN A 450 -4.58 19.61 16.32
CA GLN A 450 -4.08 20.77 17.07
C GLN A 450 -5.03 21.03 18.24
N GLU A 451 -6.32 21.02 17.92
CA GLU A 451 -7.41 21.16 18.89
C GLU A 451 -7.75 19.83 19.58
N ASN A 452 -7.23 18.71 19.07
CA ASN A 452 -7.63 17.35 19.45
C ASN A 452 -9.15 17.18 19.38
N THR A 453 -9.73 17.56 18.22
CA THR A 453 -11.17 17.51 17.99
C THR A 453 -11.52 16.76 16.71
N LEU A 454 -12.63 16.04 16.76
CA LEU A 454 -13.25 15.33 15.67
C LEU A 454 -14.36 16.19 15.08
N CYS A 455 -14.30 16.41 13.78
CA CYS A 455 -15.22 17.28 13.06
C CYS A 455 -16.09 16.44 12.12
N PHE A 456 -17.40 16.50 12.32
CA PHE A 456 -18.36 16.02 11.34
C PHE A 456 -18.50 17.08 10.24
N GLU A 457 -18.17 16.70 9.01
CA GLU A 457 -18.22 17.59 7.85
C GLU A 457 -19.59 17.54 7.20
N HIS A 458 -20.17 18.72 6.95
CA HIS A 458 -21.40 18.84 6.18
C HIS A 458 -21.04 18.89 4.68
N THR A 459 -21.45 17.91 3.88
CA THR A 459 -21.14 17.83 2.45
C THR A 459 -22.34 18.27 1.60
N GLU A 460 -22.22 19.41 0.90
CA GLU A 460 -23.26 19.91 -0.03
C GLU A 460 -23.65 18.91 -1.15
N ASN A 461 -22.84 17.87 -1.39
CA ASN A 461 -23.07 16.87 -2.44
C ASN A 461 -24.03 15.73 -2.04
N ASP A 462 -24.47 15.65 -0.79
CA ASP A 462 -25.51 14.70 -0.40
C ASP A 462 -26.90 15.09 -1.01
N CYS A 463 -27.00 16.28 -1.60
CA CYS A 463 -28.20 16.83 -2.23
C CYS A 463 -28.40 16.49 -3.72
N LYS A 464 -27.62 15.57 -4.32
CA LYS A 464 -27.70 15.26 -5.77
C LYS A 464 -27.86 13.77 -6.07
N GLN A 465 -28.91 13.15 -5.54
CA GLN A 465 -29.50 11.99 -6.20
C GLN A 465 -31.02 12.12 -6.20
N ASP A 466 -31.63 11.91 -7.37
CA ASP A 466 -33.05 12.10 -7.71
C ASP A 466 -34.01 11.10 -7.02
N TRP A 467 -33.85 10.85 -5.72
CA TRP A 467 -34.81 10.09 -4.92
C TRP A 467 -35.68 11.06 -4.13
N GLU A 468 -36.99 11.04 -4.40
CA GLU A 468 -38.03 11.92 -3.83
C GLU A 468 -38.33 11.64 -2.33
N GLU A 469 -37.31 11.43 -1.50
CA GLU A 469 -37.41 11.53 -0.05
C GLU A 469 -36.34 12.52 0.43
N GLU A 470 -36.78 13.63 1.04
CA GLU A 470 -35.95 14.72 1.56
C GLU A 470 -34.97 14.21 2.63
N TRP A 471 -33.80 13.72 2.24
CA TRP A 471 -32.82 13.16 3.17
C TRP A 471 -31.35 13.36 2.76
N PRO A 472 -30.76 14.52 3.11
CA PRO A 472 -29.30 14.54 3.30
C PRO A 472 -28.72 15.54 4.33
N GLU A 473 -29.49 16.38 5.03
CA GLU A 473 -28.89 17.46 5.87
C GLU A 473 -28.75 17.13 7.38
N GLU A 474 -29.54 16.18 7.92
CA GLU A 474 -29.66 15.94 9.38
C GLU A 474 -28.86 14.73 9.93
N TYR A 475 -28.32 13.85 9.08
CA TYR A 475 -27.75 12.57 9.57
C TYR A 475 -26.43 12.75 10.34
N ASN A 476 -25.53 13.59 9.82
CA ASN A 476 -24.30 13.97 10.51
C ASN A 476 -24.61 14.73 11.81
N GLU A 477 -25.67 15.55 11.81
CA GLU A 477 -26.15 16.23 13.01
C GLU A 477 -26.71 15.26 14.03
N LEU A 478 -27.37 14.18 13.61
CA LEU A 478 -27.88 13.15 14.50
C LEU A 478 -26.74 12.34 15.15
N PHE A 479 -25.72 11.92 14.39
CA PHE A 479 -24.52 11.32 14.99
C PHE A 479 -23.86 12.25 15.99
N TYR A 480 -23.67 13.50 15.60
CA TYR A 480 -23.04 14.52 16.44
C TYR A 480 -23.85 14.81 17.71
N SER A 481 -25.16 15.00 17.60
CA SER A 481 -26.03 15.28 18.74
C SER A 481 -26.10 14.07 19.67
N THR A 482 -26.15 12.85 19.12
CA THR A 482 -26.11 11.61 19.89
C THR A 482 -24.80 11.49 20.66
N ILE A 483 -23.63 11.60 20.01
CA ILE A 483 -22.33 11.42 20.68
C ILE A 483 -22.07 12.48 21.76
N ARG A 484 -22.67 13.67 21.62
CA ARG A 484 -22.57 14.78 22.59
C ARG A 484 -23.67 14.79 23.65
N SER A 485 -24.59 13.84 23.65
CA SER A 485 -25.70 13.77 24.62
C SER A 485 -25.26 13.45 26.06
N THR A 486 -23.96 13.26 26.30
CA THR A 486 -23.42 12.83 27.59
C THR A 486 -23.38 13.98 28.61
N SER A 487 -23.34 13.67 29.90
CA SER A 487 -23.09 14.68 30.94
C SER A 487 -21.60 15.12 31.01
N ASN A 488 -20.70 14.38 30.37
CA ASN A 488 -19.26 14.61 30.42
C ASN A 488 -18.85 15.69 29.40
N LYS A 489 -18.76 16.93 29.88
CA LYS A 489 -18.35 18.08 29.06
C LYS A 489 -17.00 17.90 28.37
N LYS A 490 -16.02 17.26 29.02
CA LYS A 490 -14.69 17.06 28.42
C LYS A 490 -14.78 16.12 27.22
N PHE A 491 -15.55 15.04 27.32
CA PHE A 491 -15.80 14.14 26.19
C PHE A 491 -16.59 14.83 25.07
N ASN A 492 -17.67 15.54 25.41
CA ASN A 492 -18.49 16.24 24.42
C ASN A 492 -17.71 17.30 23.63
N ASN A 493 -16.73 17.95 24.25
CA ASN A 493 -15.90 18.98 23.60
C ASN A 493 -14.92 18.42 22.57
N LEU A 494 -14.73 17.08 22.53
CA LEU A 494 -13.93 16.43 21.50
C LEU A 494 -14.63 16.43 20.14
N PHE A 495 -15.95 16.63 20.08
CA PHE A 495 -16.74 16.53 18.86
C PHE A 495 -17.27 17.90 18.43
N LYS A 496 -17.17 18.22 17.14
CA LYS A 496 -17.63 19.46 16.52
C LYS A 496 -18.37 19.15 15.20
N VAL A 497 -19.23 20.07 14.77
CA VAL A 497 -19.78 20.10 13.40
C VAL A 497 -19.15 21.27 12.67
N LYS A 498 -18.78 21.05 11.41
CA LYS A 498 -18.29 22.10 10.52
C LYS A 498 -19.28 22.29 9.38
N TYR A 499 -19.90 23.46 9.36
CA TYR A 499 -20.70 23.95 8.24
C TYR A 499 -19.76 24.65 7.25
N TYR A 500 -19.81 24.26 5.98
CA TYR A 500 -19.01 24.87 4.91
C TYR A 500 -19.77 25.97 4.18
#